data_AF-A0A2A5VFX0-F1
#
_entry.id   AF-A0A2A5VFX0-F1
#
_cell.length_a   1.000
_cell.length_b   1.000
_cell.length_c   1.000
_cell.angle_alpha   90.00
_cell.angle_beta   90.00
_cell.angle_gamma   90.00
#
_symmetry.space_group_name_H-M   'P 1'
#
loop_
_entity.id
_entity.type
_entity.pdbx_description
1 polymer ?
#
loop_
_entity_poly.entity_id
_entity_poly.type
_entity_poly.pdbx_seq_one_letter_code
_entity_poly.pdbx_strand_id
1 'polypeptide(L)'
;MTEDENNNIGRIYIRVGSTEVDLSGSAREVNDSWLKLREQDTWASSLSKVRTARQDAIDAARASLQELGIPERGSAFRRLIENCGIYKTGDVILAAIHYLRSVEKEEDTPPREVKQFIVDSGKWSTEEVEKWNLSLYINRMLEDTSERGKPALLTYPAGMDKNRFVILTDAGRDHLERLSA
;
A
#
# COMPACT_ATOMS: atom_id res chain seq x y z
N MET A 1 34.77 -27.71 21.73
CA MET A 1 33.78 -28.33 20.83
C MET A 1 32.48 -28.33 21.62
N THR A 2 31.42 -27.61 21.30
CA THR A 2 30.93 -26.93 20.07
C THR A 2 29.82 -25.99 20.59
N GLU A 3 29.92 -24.69 20.34
CA GLU A 3 29.21 -23.90 19.30
C GLU A 3 28.14 -22.99 19.92
N ASP A 4 28.28 -21.71 19.57
CA ASP A 4 27.37 -20.59 19.78
C ASP A 4 25.95 -20.87 19.30
N GLU A 5 24.94 -20.29 19.97
CA GLU A 5 23.93 -19.46 19.30
C GLU A 5 23.36 -18.43 20.28
N ASN A 6 23.90 -17.22 20.17
CA ASN A 6 23.43 -16.02 20.84
C ASN A 6 22.09 -15.58 20.23
N ASN A 7 20.98 -16.13 20.72
CA ASN A 7 19.64 -15.72 20.30
C ASN A 7 19.21 -14.48 21.11
N ASN A 8 19.73 -13.33 20.71
CA ASN A 8 19.37 -12.02 21.27
C ASN A 8 17.93 -11.65 20.87
N ILE A 9 16.95 -12.17 21.62
CA ILE A 9 15.55 -11.76 21.54
C ILE A 9 15.42 -10.46 22.34
N GLY A 10 15.40 -9.32 21.65
CA GLY A 10 15.19 -8.02 22.26
C GLY A 10 13.82 -7.95 22.94
N ARG A 11 13.80 -7.95 24.28
CA ARG A 11 12.62 -7.64 25.09
C ARG A 11 12.59 -6.15 25.37
N ILE A 12 11.49 -5.49 25.05
CA ILE A 12 11.26 -4.08 25.37
C ILE A 12 10.26 -4.03 26.53
N TYR A 13 10.70 -3.49 27.66
CA TYR A 13 9.83 -3.17 28.80
C TYR A 13 9.50 -1.68 28.76
N ILE A 14 8.21 -1.34 28.68
CA ILE A 14 7.73 0.04 28.86
C ILE A 14 6.78 0.04 30.05
N ARG A 15 7.14 0.81 31.08
CA ARG A 15 6.30 1.02 32.26
C ARG A 15 5.54 2.32 32.11
N VAL A 16 4.22 2.24 31.96
CA VAL A 16 3.32 3.40 32.00
C VAL A 16 2.39 3.25 33.20
N GLY A 17 2.72 3.93 34.30
CA GLY A 17 1.91 3.91 35.52
C GLY A 17 1.87 2.52 36.20
N SER A 18 0.66 2.03 36.48
CA SER A 18 0.38 0.82 37.27
C SER A 18 0.04 -0.43 36.46
N THR A 19 0.17 -0.41 35.14
CA THR A 19 -0.16 -1.54 34.28
C THR A 19 1.11 -2.09 33.62
N GLU A 20 1.40 -3.37 33.87
CA GLU A 20 2.44 -4.12 33.15
C GLU A 20 1.80 -4.81 31.94
N VAL A 21 2.35 -4.56 30.75
CA VAL A 21 1.93 -5.22 29.51
C VAL A 21 3.12 -6.00 28.97
N ASP A 22 3.00 -7.33 28.97
CA ASP A 22 3.92 -8.25 28.30
C ASP A 22 3.47 -8.42 26.84
N LEU A 23 4.22 -7.81 25.92
CA LEU A 23 3.99 -7.90 24.47
C LEU A 23 4.97 -8.91 23.86
N SER A 24 4.69 -10.20 24.06
CA SER A 24 5.30 -11.29 23.30
C SER A 24 4.37 -11.75 22.18
N GLY A 25 4.49 -11.10 21.01
CA GLY A 25 3.71 -11.45 19.82
C GLY A 25 3.85 -10.41 18.70
N SER A 26 5.08 -10.16 18.26
CA SER A 26 5.41 -9.13 17.27
C SER A 26 5.63 -9.74 15.89
N ALA A 27 4.97 -9.20 14.86
CA ALA A 27 5.39 -9.02 13.44
C ALA A 27 6.12 -10.13 12.65
N ARG A 28 6.48 -11.24 13.27
CA ARG A 28 7.47 -12.23 12.83
C ARG A 28 6.80 -13.44 12.19
N GLU A 29 5.60 -13.81 12.61
CA GLU A 29 4.79 -14.85 11.94
C GLU A 29 4.28 -14.39 10.57
N VAL A 30 3.95 -13.10 10.44
CA VAL A 30 3.65 -12.49 9.14
C VAL A 30 4.92 -12.45 8.29
N ASN A 31 6.09 -12.15 8.88
CA ASN A 31 7.38 -12.11 8.18
C ASN A 31 7.83 -13.49 7.68
N ASP A 32 7.65 -14.57 8.45
CA ASP A 32 8.09 -15.93 8.06
C ASP A 32 7.15 -16.58 7.03
N SER A 33 5.86 -16.22 7.06
CA SER A 33 4.91 -16.57 6.00
C SER A 33 5.21 -15.79 4.70
N TRP A 34 5.66 -14.53 4.81
CA TRP A 34 6.06 -13.67 3.69
C TRP A 34 7.46 -13.93 3.14
N LEU A 35 8.40 -14.48 3.93
CA LEU A 35 9.74 -14.83 3.42
C LEU A 35 9.70 -15.98 2.41
N LYS A 36 8.66 -16.82 2.46
CA LYS A 36 8.37 -17.86 1.47
C LYS A 36 7.69 -17.32 0.20
N LEU A 37 7.24 -16.06 0.19
CA LEU A 37 6.52 -15.39 -0.91
C LEU A 37 7.44 -14.63 -1.88
N ARG A 38 8.76 -14.88 -1.85
CA ARG A 38 9.78 -14.20 -2.68
C ARG A 38 9.89 -14.76 -4.11
N GLU A 39 8.82 -15.32 -4.64
CA GLU A 39 8.68 -15.59 -6.08
C GLU A 39 8.03 -14.35 -6.71
N GLN A 40 8.42 -13.99 -7.94
CA GLN A 40 8.01 -12.77 -8.63
C GLN A 40 6.48 -12.69 -8.79
N ASP A 41 5.79 -12.16 -7.80
CA ASP A 41 4.36 -11.93 -7.82
C ASP A 41 4.06 -10.70 -8.66
N THR A 42 3.21 -10.88 -9.68
CA THR A 42 2.70 -9.75 -10.44
C THR A 42 1.84 -8.82 -9.58
N TRP A 43 1.63 -7.60 -10.05
CA TRP A 43 0.83 -6.58 -9.37
C TRP A 43 -0.54 -7.12 -8.99
N ALA A 44 -1.24 -7.79 -9.93
CA ALA A 44 -2.55 -8.38 -9.67
C ALA A 44 -2.53 -9.44 -8.55
N SER A 45 -1.52 -10.33 -8.56
CA SER A 45 -1.34 -11.37 -7.52
C SER A 45 -1.09 -10.74 -6.15
N SER A 46 -0.12 -9.84 -6.07
CA SER A 46 0.24 -9.13 -4.84
C SER A 46 -0.94 -8.34 -4.26
N LEU A 47 -1.67 -7.61 -5.12
CA LEU A 47 -2.84 -6.82 -4.71
C LEU A 47 -3.98 -7.71 -4.20
N SER A 48 -4.20 -8.87 -4.83
CA SER A 48 -5.21 -9.84 -4.37
C SER A 48 -4.87 -10.39 -2.99
N LYS A 49 -3.60 -10.74 -2.74
CA LYS A 49 -3.14 -11.23 -1.43
C LYS A 49 -3.37 -10.19 -0.34
N VAL A 50 -3.07 -8.91 -0.62
CA VAL A 50 -3.33 -7.82 0.33
C VAL A 50 -4.83 -7.65 0.61
N ARG A 51 -5.69 -7.75 -0.42
CA ARG A 51 -7.16 -7.70 -0.24
C ARG A 51 -7.66 -8.82 0.69
N THR A 52 -7.23 -10.06 0.46
CA THR A 52 -7.63 -11.19 1.30
C THR A 52 -7.16 -11.00 2.74
N ALA A 53 -5.88 -10.68 2.95
CA ALA A 53 -5.33 -10.45 4.29
C ALA A 53 -6.07 -9.34 5.06
N ARG A 54 -6.49 -8.27 4.37
CA ARG A 54 -7.29 -7.21 4.99
C ARG A 54 -8.70 -7.67 5.35
N GLN A 55 -9.36 -8.41 4.46
CA GLN A 55 -10.70 -8.94 4.72
C GLN A 55 -10.69 -9.89 5.91
N ASP A 56 -9.70 -10.78 5.97
CA ASP A 56 -9.50 -11.71 7.09
C ASP A 56 -9.27 -10.95 8.41
N ALA A 57 -8.45 -9.89 8.39
CA ALA A 57 -8.22 -9.05 9.57
C ALA A 57 -9.49 -8.31 10.02
N ILE A 58 -10.31 -7.81 9.08
CA ILE A 58 -11.60 -7.17 9.39
C ILE A 58 -12.57 -8.18 10.01
N ASP A 59 -12.66 -9.38 9.44
CA ASP A 59 -13.56 -10.41 9.93
C ASP A 59 -13.12 -10.95 11.30
N ALA A 60 -11.81 -11.07 11.54
CA ALA A 60 -11.23 -11.40 12.84
C ALA A 60 -11.47 -10.30 13.89
N ALA A 61 -11.37 -9.02 13.51
CA ALA A 61 -11.68 -7.87 14.38
C ALA A 61 -13.19 -7.72 14.63
N ARG A 62 -14.05 -8.15 13.71
CA ARG A 62 -15.50 -8.24 13.95
C ARG A 62 -15.84 -9.37 14.90
N ALA A 63 -15.12 -10.49 14.81
CA ALA A 63 -15.25 -11.62 15.73
C ALA A 63 -14.66 -11.30 17.12
N SER A 64 -13.65 -10.43 17.19
CA SER A 64 -12.94 -10.01 18.40
C SER A 64 -13.15 -8.51 18.61
N LEU A 65 -14.22 -8.12 19.31
CA LEU A 65 -14.65 -6.71 19.49
C LEU A 65 -13.63 -5.76 20.17
N GLN A 66 -12.36 -6.13 20.35
CA GLN A 66 -11.32 -5.27 20.90
C GLN A 66 -9.97 -5.49 20.22
N GLU A 67 -9.33 -4.36 19.92
CA GLU A 67 -7.89 -4.17 19.73
C GLU A 67 -7.18 -5.13 18.77
N LEU A 68 -7.19 -4.82 17.47
CA LEU A 68 -6.05 -5.20 16.64
C LEU A 68 -5.63 -4.05 15.73
N GLY A 69 -4.35 -3.69 15.87
CA GLY A 69 -3.62 -2.81 14.98
C GLY A 69 -3.71 -3.35 13.55
N ILE A 70 -4.69 -2.81 12.82
CA ILE A 70 -4.77 -2.85 11.38
C ILE A 70 -3.36 -2.54 10.86
N PRO A 71 -2.77 -3.34 9.97
CA PRO A 71 -1.48 -3.03 9.38
C PRO A 71 -1.49 -1.57 8.95
N GLU A 72 -0.60 -0.74 9.51
CA GLU A 72 -0.61 0.71 9.26
C GLU A 72 -0.71 0.90 7.75
N ARG A 73 -1.77 1.54 7.27
CA ARG A 73 -2.27 1.45 5.88
C ARG A 73 -1.16 1.60 4.84
N GLY A 74 -0.21 2.50 5.12
CA GLY A 74 0.94 2.73 4.26
C GLY A 74 2.00 1.62 4.28
N SER A 75 2.20 0.89 5.38
CA SER A 75 3.18 -0.20 5.48
C SER A 75 2.85 -1.38 4.54
N ALA A 76 1.57 -1.71 4.38
CA ALA A 76 1.10 -2.71 3.42
C ALA A 76 1.31 -2.24 1.98
N PHE A 77 1.00 -0.97 1.70
CA PHE A 77 1.27 -0.36 0.41
C PHE A 77 2.76 -0.31 0.07
N ARG A 78 3.62 0.06 1.03
CA ARG A 78 5.08 0.06 0.87
C ARG A 78 5.60 -1.31 0.43
N ARG A 79 5.19 -2.37 1.13
CA ARG A 79 5.61 -3.74 0.80
C ARG A 79 5.17 -4.13 -0.60
N LEU A 80 3.94 -3.79 -0.98
CA LEU A 80 3.39 -4.07 -2.30
C LEU A 80 4.23 -3.42 -3.41
N ILE A 81 4.54 -2.13 -3.31
CA ILE A 81 5.34 -1.44 -4.33
C ILE A 81 6.81 -1.88 -4.34
N GLU A 82 7.37 -2.25 -3.19
CA GLU A 82 8.74 -2.80 -3.09
C GLU A 82 8.84 -4.17 -3.77
N ASN A 83 7.85 -5.04 -3.56
CA ASN A 83 7.78 -6.35 -4.21
C ASN A 83 7.59 -6.23 -5.73
N CYS A 84 6.76 -5.28 -6.18
CA CYS A 84 6.50 -5.05 -7.60
C CYS A 84 7.59 -4.20 -8.29
N GLY A 85 8.66 -3.79 -7.57
CA GLY A 85 9.73 -2.97 -8.16
C GLY A 85 9.30 -1.56 -8.60
N ILE A 86 8.25 -0.99 -7.99
CA ILE A 86 7.67 0.30 -8.38
C ILE A 86 8.33 1.44 -7.60
N TYR A 87 9.12 2.27 -8.29
CA TYR A 87 9.89 3.36 -7.67
C TYR A 87 9.71 4.72 -8.33
N LYS A 88 9.29 4.78 -9.60
CA LYS A 88 9.12 6.05 -10.31
C LYS A 88 7.90 6.78 -9.75
N THR A 89 8.01 8.09 -9.55
CA THR A 89 6.94 8.92 -8.97
C THR A 89 5.58 8.70 -9.63
N GLY A 90 5.52 8.73 -10.97
CA GLY A 90 4.26 8.49 -11.69
C GLY A 90 3.65 7.11 -11.40
N ASP A 91 4.49 6.07 -11.38
CA ASP A 91 4.04 4.70 -11.15
C ASP A 91 3.62 4.48 -9.69
N VAL A 92 4.30 5.12 -8.73
CA VAL A 92 3.92 5.13 -7.30
C VAL A 92 2.56 5.81 -7.10
N ILE A 93 2.32 6.94 -7.77
CA ILE A 93 1.04 7.65 -7.70
C ILE A 93 -0.09 6.79 -8.28
N LEU A 94 0.16 6.16 -9.43
CA LEU A 94 -0.79 5.25 -10.07
C LEU A 94 -1.11 4.04 -9.17
N ALA A 95 -0.08 3.43 -8.58
CA ALA A 95 -0.19 2.34 -7.62
C ALA A 95 -0.98 2.75 -6.36
N ALA A 96 -0.71 3.93 -5.81
CA ALA A 96 -1.40 4.47 -4.64
C ALA A 96 -2.90 4.66 -4.90
N ILE A 97 -3.24 5.30 -6.01
CA ILE A 97 -4.64 5.48 -6.44
C ILE A 97 -5.32 4.12 -6.59
N HIS A 98 -4.66 3.15 -7.25
CA HIS A 98 -5.23 1.83 -7.42
C HIS A 98 -5.50 1.15 -6.08
N TYR A 99 -4.54 1.20 -5.15
CA TYR A 99 -4.65 0.63 -3.82
C TYR A 99 -5.82 1.22 -3.04
N LEU A 100 -5.95 2.56 -3.01
CA LEU A 100 -7.04 3.28 -2.35
C LEU A 100 -8.41 2.82 -2.84
N ARG A 101 -8.58 2.60 -4.14
CA ARG A 101 -9.85 2.11 -4.71
C ARG A 101 -10.09 0.63 -4.50
N SER A 102 -9.03 -0.16 -4.61
CA SER A 102 -9.14 -1.61 -4.72
C SER A 102 -9.09 -2.34 -3.40
N VAL A 103 -8.33 -1.81 -2.45
CA VAL A 103 -8.12 -2.40 -1.14
C VAL A 103 -8.92 -1.62 -0.11
N GLU A 104 -8.85 -0.28 -0.17
CA GLU A 104 -9.47 0.55 0.87
C GLU A 104 -10.92 0.93 0.55
N LYS A 105 -11.30 0.83 -0.73
CA LYS A 105 -12.62 1.22 -1.25
C LYS A 105 -13.00 2.66 -0.86
N GLU A 106 -12.02 3.55 -0.80
CA GLU A 106 -12.26 4.96 -0.49
C GLU A 106 -12.79 5.70 -1.72
N GLU A 107 -13.80 6.53 -1.51
CA GLU A 107 -14.48 7.30 -2.56
C GLU A 107 -14.31 8.82 -2.39
N ASP A 108 -13.45 9.26 -1.47
CA ASP A 108 -13.13 10.68 -1.29
C ASP A 108 -11.65 10.84 -0.93
N THR A 109 -10.80 10.79 -1.96
CA THR A 109 -9.35 10.96 -1.78
C THR A 109 -8.85 11.99 -2.81
N PRO A 110 -9.02 13.29 -2.55
CA PRO A 110 -8.40 14.32 -3.38
C PRO A 110 -6.87 14.16 -3.38
N PRO A 111 -6.14 14.85 -4.28
CA PRO A 111 -4.69 14.70 -4.39
C PRO A 111 -3.92 14.85 -3.08
N ARG A 112 -4.43 15.64 -2.13
CA ARG A 112 -3.83 15.81 -0.79
C ARG A 112 -3.88 14.53 0.04
N GLU A 113 -5.00 13.82 0.03
CA GLU A 113 -5.13 12.53 0.75
C GLU A 113 -4.23 11.47 0.13
N VAL A 114 -4.12 11.46 -1.20
CA VAL A 114 -3.18 10.54 -1.89
C VAL A 114 -1.73 10.84 -1.50
N LYS A 115 -1.35 12.11 -1.36
CA LYS A 115 -0.01 12.48 -0.85
C LYS A 115 0.19 11.97 0.57
N GLN A 116 -0.77 12.20 1.46
CA GLN A 116 -0.68 11.77 2.85
C GLN A 116 -0.53 10.25 2.93
N PHE A 117 -1.33 9.50 2.17
CA PHE A 117 -1.23 8.04 2.09
C PHE A 117 0.16 7.55 1.63
N ILE A 118 0.79 8.24 0.68
CA ILE A 118 2.15 7.93 0.25
C ILE A 118 3.17 8.21 1.37
N VAL A 119 3.00 9.29 2.13
CA VAL A 119 3.84 9.59 3.31
C VAL A 119 3.65 8.54 4.40
N ASP A 120 2.42 8.12 4.66
CA ASP A 120 2.07 7.08 5.64
C ASP A 120 2.72 5.73 5.31
N SER A 121 3.22 5.55 4.07
CA SER A 121 4.03 4.39 3.70
C SER A 121 5.37 4.32 4.43
N GLY A 122 5.84 5.44 4.98
CA GLY A 122 7.14 5.57 5.64
C GLY A 122 8.33 5.38 4.70
N LYS A 123 8.09 5.31 3.37
CA LYS A 123 9.14 5.19 2.36
C LYS A 123 9.67 6.55 1.90
N TRP A 124 8.81 7.56 1.89
CA TRP A 124 9.16 8.94 1.52
C TRP A 124 8.76 9.89 2.65
N SER A 125 9.55 10.93 2.86
CA SER A 125 9.20 11.97 3.81
C SER A 125 8.16 12.95 3.25
N THR A 126 7.51 13.70 4.13
CA THR A 126 6.56 14.75 3.74
C THR A 126 7.20 15.77 2.80
N GLU A 127 8.45 16.17 3.05
CA GLU A 127 9.18 17.15 2.25
C GLU A 127 9.51 16.62 0.84
N GLU A 128 9.72 15.32 0.69
CA GLU A 128 9.93 14.69 -0.61
C GLU A 128 8.64 14.66 -1.42
N VAL A 129 7.55 14.20 -0.82
CA VAL A 129 6.24 14.07 -1.47
C VAL A 129 5.65 15.44 -1.82
N GLU A 130 5.93 16.49 -1.03
CA GLU A 130 5.41 17.82 -1.34
C GLU A 130 5.98 18.43 -2.63
N LYS A 131 7.21 18.04 -2.99
CA LYS A 131 7.80 18.42 -4.28
C LYS A 131 7.11 17.74 -5.47
N TRP A 132 6.32 16.69 -5.21
CA TRP A 132 5.60 15.99 -6.26
C TRP A 132 4.36 16.79 -6.62
N ASN A 133 4.31 17.27 -7.86
CA ASN A 133 3.12 17.92 -8.41
C ASN A 133 2.07 16.84 -8.76
N LEU A 134 1.42 16.31 -7.73
CA LEU A 134 0.50 15.18 -7.86
C LEU A 134 -0.64 15.46 -8.85
N SER A 135 -1.20 16.68 -8.80
CA SER A 135 -2.24 17.11 -9.72
C SER A 135 -1.78 17.07 -11.17
N LEU A 136 -0.55 17.50 -11.46
CA LEU A 136 0.02 17.41 -12.81
C LEU A 136 0.20 15.96 -13.27
N TYR A 137 0.67 15.07 -12.39
CA TYR A 137 0.78 13.65 -12.71
C TYR A 137 -0.58 13.02 -13.00
N ILE A 138 -1.59 13.30 -12.16
CA ILE A 138 -2.96 12.82 -12.36
C ILE A 138 -3.53 13.33 -13.68
N ASN A 139 -3.39 14.63 -13.98
CA ASN A 139 -3.86 15.21 -15.23
C ASN A 139 -3.20 14.55 -16.45
N ARG A 140 -1.88 14.32 -16.42
CA ARG A 140 -1.17 13.61 -17.49
C ARG A 140 -1.60 12.16 -17.66
N MET A 141 -2.06 11.50 -16.60
CA MET A 141 -2.57 10.13 -16.65
C MET A 141 -4.04 10.07 -17.10
N LEU A 142 -4.79 11.16 -16.92
CA LEU A 142 -6.16 11.33 -17.43
C LEU A 142 -6.18 11.71 -18.92
N GLU A 143 -5.11 12.36 -19.41
CA GLU A 143 -4.95 12.71 -20.82
C GLU A 143 -4.93 11.44 -21.68
N ASP A 144 -5.96 11.26 -22.50
CA ASP A 144 -5.95 10.25 -23.53
C ASP A 144 -5.15 10.75 -24.74
N THR A 145 -3.97 10.14 -24.94
CA THR A 145 -3.14 10.39 -26.12
C THR A 145 -3.02 9.11 -26.94
N SER A 146 -4.09 8.30 -27.01
CA SER A 146 -4.15 7.07 -27.80
C SER A 146 -3.81 7.30 -29.28
N GLU A 147 -4.14 8.46 -29.84
CA GLU A 147 -3.70 8.87 -31.20
C GLU A 147 -2.17 8.93 -31.33
N ARG A 148 -1.45 9.13 -30.22
CA ARG A 148 0.01 9.13 -30.09
C ARG A 148 0.55 7.86 -29.41
N GLY A 149 -0.29 6.82 -29.26
CA GLY A 149 0.09 5.50 -28.74
C GLY A 149 0.12 5.38 -27.21
N LYS A 150 -0.46 6.34 -26.45
CA LYS A 150 -0.53 6.26 -24.98
C LYS A 150 -1.96 6.47 -24.49
N PRO A 151 -2.71 5.39 -24.21
CA PRO A 151 -4.04 5.48 -23.65
C PRO A 151 -4.01 6.11 -22.25
N ALA A 152 -5.12 6.77 -21.87
CA ALA A 152 -5.29 7.27 -20.52
C ALA A 152 -5.18 6.13 -19.50
N LEU A 153 -4.38 6.34 -18.44
CA LEU A 153 -4.19 5.38 -17.35
C LEU A 153 -5.24 5.56 -16.24
N LEU A 154 -5.83 6.76 -16.16
CA LEU A 154 -6.85 7.12 -15.19
C LEU A 154 -8.12 7.59 -15.90
N THR A 155 -9.24 7.49 -15.20
CA THR A 155 -10.53 8.06 -15.62
C THR A 155 -11.33 8.48 -14.40
N TYR A 156 -12.34 9.33 -14.62
CA TYR A 156 -13.33 9.67 -13.60
C TYR A 156 -14.40 8.58 -13.53
N PRO A 157 -14.81 8.16 -12.32
CA PRO A 157 -15.95 7.26 -12.16
C PRO A 157 -17.23 7.88 -12.73
N ALA A 158 -18.07 7.06 -13.36
CA ALA A 158 -19.33 7.53 -13.94
C ALA A 158 -20.29 8.05 -12.86
N GLY A 159 -20.91 9.22 -13.10
CA GLY A 159 -21.94 9.77 -12.22
C GLY A 159 -21.43 10.52 -10.99
N MET A 160 -20.13 10.77 -10.86
CA MET A 160 -19.56 11.57 -9.77
C MET A 160 -18.94 12.88 -10.25
N ASP A 161 -18.82 13.84 -9.33
CA ASP A 161 -18.09 15.07 -9.56
C ASP A 161 -16.62 14.80 -9.91
N LYS A 162 -16.14 15.47 -10.96
CA LYS A 162 -14.80 15.33 -11.56
C LYS A 162 -13.63 15.64 -10.61
N ASN A 163 -13.86 15.90 -9.33
CA ASN A 163 -12.83 16.40 -8.40
C ASN A 163 -12.66 15.59 -7.12
N ARG A 164 -13.45 14.53 -6.86
CA ARG A 164 -13.30 13.76 -5.61
C ARG A 164 -12.24 12.68 -5.73
N PHE A 165 -12.31 11.86 -6.77
CA PHE A 165 -11.31 10.83 -7.01
C PHE A 165 -11.28 10.36 -8.46
N VAL A 166 -10.22 9.62 -8.76
CA VAL A 166 -9.96 8.95 -10.03
C VAL A 166 -9.78 7.45 -9.82
N ILE A 167 -10.05 6.68 -10.87
CA ILE A 167 -9.89 5.22 -10.93
C ILE A 167 -9.01 4.85 -12.12
N LEU A 168 -8.41 3.65 -12.08
CA LEU A 168 -7.59 3.16 -13.19
C LEU A 168 -8.45 2.65 -14.34
N THR A 169 -8.01 2.95 -15.55
CA THR A 169 -8.50 2.29 -16.78
C THR A 169 -7.91 0.88 -16.90
N ASP A 170 -8.34 0.11 -17.90
CA ASP A 170 -7.68 -1.15 -18.25
C ASP A 170 -6.20 -0.93 -18.58
N ALA A 171 -5.88 0.12 -19.35
CA ALA A 171 -4.50 0.45 -19.69
C ALA A 171 -3.64 0.81 -18.47
N GLY A 172 -4.22 1.48 -17.47
CA GLY A 172 -3.55 1.76 -16.20
C GLY A 172 -3.21 0.49 -15.42
N ARG A 173 -4.14 -0.48 -15.39
CA ARG A 173 -3.91 -1.79 -14.76
C ARG A 173 -2.84 -2.59 -15.50
N ASP A 174 -2.91 -2.64 -16.83
CA ASP A 174 -1.91 -3.33 -17.65
C ASP A 174 -0.52 -2.70 -17.52
N HIS A 175 -0.45 -1.39 -17.31
CA HIS A 175 0.81 -0.69 -17.07
C HIS A 175 1.46 -1.13 -15.75
N LEU A 176 0.69 -1.21 -14.67
CA LEU A 176 1.20 -1.72 -13.39
C LEU A 176 1.62 -3.19 -13.49
N GLU A 177 0.85 -4.01 -14.22
CA GLU A 177 1.19 -5.41 -14.44
C GLU A 177 2.53 -5.56 -15.19
N ARG A 178 2.76 -4.78 -16.24
CA ARG A 178 4.03 -4.78 -17.00
C ARG A 178 5.24 -4.31 -16.18
N LEU A 179 5.04 -3.50 -15.15
CA LEU A 179 6.13 -3.07 -14.27
C LEU A 179 6.54 -4.16 -13.27
N SER A 180 5.60 -5.04 -12.94
CA SER A 180 5.77 -6.11 -11.96
C SER A 180 6.16 -7.47 -12.53
N ALA A 181 6.10 -7.62 -13.86
CA ALA A 181 6.48 -8.82 -14.61
C ALA A 181 7.98 -8.80 -14.97
#